data_AF-R5EN56-F1
#
_entry.id   AF-R5EN56-F1
#
_cell.length_a   1.000
_cell.length_b   1.000
_cell.length_c   1.000
_cell.angle_alpha   90.00
_cell.angle_beta   90.00
_cell.angle_gamma   90.00
#
_symmetry.space_group_name_H-M   'P 1'
#
loop_
_entity.id
_entity.type
_entity.pdbx_description
1 polymer ?
#
loop_
_entity_poly.entity_id
_entity_poly.type
_entity_poly.pdbx_seq_one_letter_code
_entity_poly.pdbx_strand_id
1 'polypeptide(L)'
;MASKYERITDLYLQTAGEVATPEVWPRFLTTACYNFRLSFDKQVLLYAQRPDATAVLPIEGRQGWNQRFGRWVNRGSKGIAILDSDSNGQKELFSKVRSGQVRVLIGSTAKMGAGTNCQDKLIALHDADCPWRPSDLAQRLGRIVRQGNQNPEVEIFRYVTENTFDAYLYQLVENKQKFIAQIMTSKAPARIADDVDETALSYSEIKALATGNPLIIEKCNLDVEVSKLNMLKANHLNQRFALENLVLRKYPADIAKLTEAIAGYEKDVETAKAHPKPAEGFIGMEIKGTHYSEKEAAGRAVINACTELQGSDPVSLGHYRGFPCAALLPAGADFL
;
A
#
# COMPACT_ATOMS: atom_id res chain seq x y z
N MET A 1 18.43 -6.59 -53.43
CA MET A 1 19.65 -6.92 -52.68
C MET A 1 19.23 -7.31 -51.27
N ALA A 2 19.56 -8.52 -50.81
CA ALA A 2 19.23 -8.94 -49.45
C ALA A 2 19.84 -7.97 -48.42
N SER A 3 19.05 -7.61 -47.41
CA SER A 3 19.48 -6.70 -46.35
C SER A 3 20.65 -7.32 -45.57
N LYS A 4 21.49 -6.49 -44.95
CA LYS A 4 22.60 -6.97 -44.09
C LYS A 4 22.10 -7.90 -42.99
N TYR A 5 20.87 -7.67 -42.51
CA TYR A 5 20.21 -8.52 -41.51
C TYR A 5 19.86 -9.89 -42.05
N GLU A 6 19.21 -9.98 -43.22
CA GLU A 6 18.87 -11.26 -43.89
C GLU A 6 20.11 -12.13 -44.10
N ARG A 7 21.21 -11.54 -44.59
CA ARG A 7 22.47 -12.28 -44.80
C ARG A 7 23.07 -12.85 -43.51
N ILE A 8 22.94 -12.14 -42.39
CA ILE A 8 23.45 -12.60 -41.09
C ILE A 8 22.55 -13.70 -40.53
N THR A 9 21.24 -13.56 -40.71
CA THR A 9 20.25 -14.57 -40.30
C THR A 9 20.44 -15.88 -41.07
N ASP A 10 20.63 -15.80 -42.39
CA ASP A 10 20.90 -16.98 -43.24
C ASP A 10 22.21 -17.67 -42.82
N LEU A 11 23.27 -16.89 -42.57
CA LEU A 11 24.54 -17.40 -42.08
C LEU A 11 24.37 -18.11 -40.72
N TYR A 12 23.61 -17.53 -39.80
CA TYR A 12 23.32 -18.14 -38.51
C TYR A 12 22.59 -19.48 -38.67
N LEU A 13 21.50 -19.52 -39.45
CA LEU A 13 20.68 -20.72 -39.61
C LEU A 13 21.48 -21.86 -40.25
N GLN A 14 22.30 -21.54 -41.26
CA GLN A 14 23.17 -22.52 -41.90
C GLN A 14 24.20 -23.06 -40.91
N THR A 15 24.94 -22.19 -40.22
CA THR A 15 25.99 -22.62 -39.28
C THR A 15 25.41 -23.35 -38.08
N ALA A 16 24.24 -22.97 -37.57
CA ALA A 16 23.58 -23.66 -36.46
C ALA A 16 23.24 -25.12 -36.80
N GLY A 17 22.79 -25.39 -38.04
CA GLY A 17 22.56 -26.75 -38.53
C GLY A 17 23.84 -27.57 -38.68
N GLU A 18 24.91 -26.95 -39.17
CA GLU A 18 26.21 -27.61 -39.39
C GLU A 18 26.95 -27.90 -38.08
N VAL A 19 26.88 -27.00 -37.09
CA VAL A 19 27.56 -27.14 -35.80
C VAL A 19 27.08 -28.37 -35.03
N ALA A 20 25.85 -28.82 -35.24
CA ALA A 20 25.33 -30.05 -34.63
C ALA A 20 25.93 -31.34 -35.20
N THR A 21 26.75 -31.27 -36.26
CA THR A 21 27.38 -32.45 -36.86
C THR A 21 28.65 -32.88 -36.11
N PRO A 22 28.96 -34.19 -36.02
CA PRO A 22 30.13 -34.71 -35.31
C PRO A 22 31.48 -34.15 -35.80
N GLU A 23 31.55 -33.73 -37.07
CA GLU A 23 32.78 -33.21 -37.68
C GLU A 23 33.05 -31.74 -37.33
N VAL A 24 31.98 -30.94 -37.22
CA VAL A 24 32.06 -29.49 -36.98
C VAL A 24 32.05 -29.17 -35.49
N TRP A 25 31.35 -29.98 -34.69
CA TRP A 25 31.19 -29.76 -33.25
C TRP A 25 32.51 -29.57 -32.47
N PRO A 26 33.57 -30.39 -32.65
CA PRO A 26 34.84 -30.18 -31.94
C PRO A 26 35.52 -28.85 -32.30
N ARG A 27 35.38 -28.41 -33.56
CA ARG A 27 35.92 -27.13 -34.03
C ARG A 27 35.15 -25.97 -33.41
N PHE A 28 33.83 -26.06 -33.37
CA PHE A 28 32.99 -25.09 -32.69
C PHE A 28 33.33 -24.98 -31.19
N LEU A 29 33.48 -26.10 -30.49
CA LEU A 29 33.84 -26.11 -29.07
C LEU A 29 35.19 -25.42 -28.81
N THR A 30 36.16 -25.58 -29.71
CA THR A 30 37.45 -24.88 -29.61
C THR A 30 37.27 -23.36 -29.62
N THR A 31 36.46 -22.82 -30.52
CA THR A 31 36.12 -21.38 -30.56
C THR A 31 35.28 -20.94 -29.36
N ALA A 32 34.31 -21.76 -28.95
CA ALA A 32 33.42 -21.48 -27.83
C ALA A 32 34.19 -21.42 -26.49
N CYS A 33 35.22 -22.23 -26.30
CA CYS A 33 36.10 -22.22 -25.13
C CYS A 33 36.74 -20.84 -24.89
N TYR A 34 37.14 -20.13 -25.96
CA TYR A 34 37.73 -18.81 -25.83
C TYR A 34 36.70 -17.71 -25.53
N ASN A 35 35.41 -17.95 -25.83
CA ASN A 35 34.34 -16.95 -25.74
C ASN A 35 33.14 -17.44 -24.91
N PHE A 36 33.42 -18.22 -23.87
CA PHE A 36 32.44 -18.93 -23.04
C PHE A 36 31.41 -18.01 -22.35
N ARG A 37 31.68 -16.71 -22.23
CA ARG A 37 30.77 -15.72 -21.64
C ARG A 37 29.67 -15.24 -22.58
N LEU A 38 29.79 -15.52 -23.88
CA LEU A 38 28.77 -15.18 -24.87
C LEU A 38 27.65 -16.23 -24.86
N SER A 39 26.42 -15.82 -25.18
CA SER A 39 25.32 -16.77 -25.39
C SER A 39 25.58 -17.65 -26.61
N PHE A 40 24.92 -18.80 -26.68
CA PHE A 40 25.09 -19.77 -27.76
C PHE A 40 24.94 -19.14 -29.15
N ASP A 41 23.92 -18.30 -29.37
CA ASP A 41 23.69 -17.66 -30.67
C ASP A 41 24.86 -16.76 -31.10
N LYS A 42 25.44 -16.06 -30.12
CA LYS A 42 26.60 -15.19 -30.34
C LYS A 42 27.86 -16.02 -30.61
N GLN A 43 28.01 -17.20 -29.98
CA GLN A 43 29.10 -18.14 -30.24
C GLN A 43 29.00 -18.76 -31.64
N VAL A 44 27.80 -19.12 -32.10
CA VAL A 44 27.56 -19.66 -33.46
C VAL A 44 27.92 -18.61 -34.51
N LEU A 45 27.46 -17.37 -34.35
CA LEU A 45 27.82 -16.27 -35.25
C LEU A 45 29.31 -15.93 -35.24
N LEU A 46 29.95 -16.06 -34.08
CA LEU A 46 31.38 -15.89 -33.93
C LEU A 46 32.14 -16.97 -34.70
N TYR A 47 31.76 -18.22 -34.51
CA TYR A 47 32.34 -19.36 -35.21
C TYR A 47 32.18 -19.24 -36.73
N ALA A 48 31.00 -18.82 -37.21
CA ALA A 48 30.70 -18.63 -38.62
C ALA A 48 31.59 -17.56 -39.30
N GLN A 49 31.94 -16.49 -38.58
CA GLN A 49 32.64 -15.34 -39.14
C GLN A 49 34.15 -15.32 -38.85
N ARG A 50 34.55 -15.78 -37.66
CA ARG A 50 35.91 -15.72 -37.10
C ARG A 50 36.11 -16.84 -36.06
N PRO A 51 36.32 -18.09 -36.50
CA PRO A 51 36.54 -19.22 -35.60
C PRO A 51 37.86 -19.11 -34.80
N ASP A 52 38.79 -18.27 -35.25
CA ASP A 52 40.08 -17.96 -34.63
C ASP A 52 40.00 -16.86 -33.55
N ALA A 53 38.83 -16.26 -33.33
CA ALA A 53 38.68 -15.17 -32.37
C ALA A 53 38.88 -15.64 -30.92
N THR A 54 39.92 -15.12 -30.26
CA THR A 54 40.24 -15.44 -28.86
C THR A 54 39.51 -14.57 -27.84
N ALA A 55 38.95 -13.43 -28.27
CA ALA A 55 38.12 -12.57 -27.44
C ALA A 55 37.20 -11.69 -28.30
N VAL A 56 36.00 -11.41 -27.81
CA VAL A 56 35.08 -10.44 -28.41
C VAL A 56 34.51 -9.52 -27.33
N LEU A 57 34.62 -8.20 -27.55
CA LEU A 57 34.09 -7.16 -26.67
C LEU A 57 33.53 -5.99 -27.50
N PRO A 58 32.58 -5.22 -26.94
CA PRO A 58 32.18 -3.93 -27.52
C PRO A 58 33.39 -3.00 -27.70
N ILE A 59 33.36 -2.13 -28.73
CA ILE A 59 34.46 -1.17 -28.95
C ILE A 59 34.53 -0.16 -27.80
N GLU A 60 33.37 0.28 -27.30
CA GLU A 60 33.21 1.33 -26.29
C GLU A 60 32.50 0.79 -25.02
N GLY A 61 32.71 1.45 -23.86
CA GLY A 61 32.08 1.11 -22.58
C GLY A 61 33.05 0.59 -21.50
N ARG A 62 32.57 0.44 -20.25
CA ARG A 62 33.38 0.07 -19.06
C ARG A 62 34.09 -1.29 -19.17
N GLN A 63 33.61 -2.16 -20.06
CA GLN A 63 34.24 -3.43 -20.44
C GLN A 63 34.61 -3.49 -21.93
N GLY A 64 34.72 -2.33 -22.58
CA GLY A 64 35.04 -2.23 -24.00
C GLY A 64 36.51 -2.54 -24.31
N TRP A 65 36.77 -2.96 -25.54
CA TRP A 65 38.08 -3.36 -26.04
C TRP A 65 39.16 -2.30 -25.78
N ASN A 66 38.85 -1.04 -26.07
CA ASN A 66 39.80 0.07 -25.94
C ASN A 66 40.21 0.30 -24.47
N GLN A 67 39.28 0.17 -23.52
CA GLN A 67 39.56 0.40 -22.10
C GLN A 67 40.20 -0.82 -21.43
N ARG A 68 39.86 -2.04 -21.85
CA ARG A 68 40.36 -3.28 -21.24
C ARG A 68 41.74 -3.70 -21.74
N PHE A 69 42.04 -3.47 -23.02
CA PHE A 69 43.30 -3.90 -23.63
C PHE A 69 44.25 -2.76 -23.97
N GLY A 70 43.85 -1.50 -23.82
CA GLY A 70 44.69 -0.33 -24.13
C GLY A 70 45.11 -0.23 -25.60
N ARG A 71 44.43 -0.97 -26.49
CA ARG A 71 44.71 -1.03 -27.93
C ARG A 71 43.52 -0.43 -28.67
N TRP A 72 43.80 0.58 -29.49
CA TRP A 72 42.77 1.25 -30.28
C TRP A 72 42.43 0.44 -31.53
N VAL A 73 41.14 0.14 -31.71
CA VAL A 73 40.61 -0.45 -32.95
C VAL A 73 40.11 0.68 -33.84
N ASN A 74 40.67 0.82 -35.05
CA ASN A 74 40.24 1.85 -36.00
C ASN A 74 38.78 1.61 -36.44
N ARG A 75 37.96 2.67 -36.54
CA ARG A 75 36.62 2.60 -37.16
C ARG A 75 36.77 2.10 -38.60
N GLY A 76 36.13 0.97 -38.93
CA GLY A 76 36.27 0.30 -40.24
C GLY A 76 37.10 -1.00 -40.22
N SER A 77 37.69 -1.37 -39.07
CA SER A 77 38.28 -2.70 -38.87
C SER A 77 37.21 -3.80 -39.04
N LYS A 78 37.58 -4.98 -39.57
CA LYS A 78 36.66 -6.12 -39.82
C LYS A 78 35.97 -6.59 -38.52
N GLY A 79 34.86 -5.95 -38.18
CA GLY A 79 34.04 -6.28 -37.01
C GLY A 79 33.22 -7.56 -37.23
N ILE A 80 32.99 -8.29 -36.15
CA ILE A 80 32.17 -9.50 -36.15
C ILE A 80 30.74 -9.04 -35.88
N ALA A 81 29.81 -9.35 -36.77
CA ALA A 81 28.42 -8.99 -36.60
C ALA A 81 27.75 -9.96 -35.63
N ILE A 82 27.42 -9.47 -34.45
CA ILE A 82 26.71 -10.24 -33.43
C ILE A 82 25.26 -9.74 -33.41
N LEU A 83 24.31 -10.68 -33.48
CA LEU A 83 22.91 -10.38 -33.18
C LEU A 83 22.82 -10.07 -31.69
N ASP A 84 22.58 -8.82 -31.37
CA ASP A 84 22.31 -8.42 -29.99
C ASP A 84 20.81 -8.56 -29.73
N SER A 85 20.45 -9.54 -28.91
CA SER A 85 19.10 -9.73 -28.42
C SER A 85 18.66 -8.64 -27.44
N ASP A 86 19.62 -7.85 -26.94
CA ASP A 86 19.41 -6.95 -25.83
C ASP A 86 19.26 -5.50 -26.29
N SER A 87 18.14 -4.90 -25.84
CA SER A 87 17.90 -3.47 -25.58
C SER A 87 17.22 -2.58 -26.64
N ASN A 88 17.51 -2.67 -27.95
CA ASN A 88 16.91 -1.70 -28.90
C ASN A 88 15.49 -2.09 -29.38
N GLY A 89 15.26 -3.36 -29.74
CA GLY A 89 13.94 -3.81 -30.19
C GLY A 89 12.87 -3.79 -29.08
N GLN A 90 13.28 -3.92 -27.82
CA GLN A 90 12.33 -3.99 -26.69
C GLN A 90 11.65 -2.64 -26.41
N LYS A 91 12.40 -1.54 -26.47
CA LYS A 91 11.83 -0.19 -26.31
C LYS A 91 10.89 0.15 -27.46
N GLU A 92 11.27 -0.21 -28.69
CA GLU A 92 10.43 -0.03 -29.87
C GLU A 92 9.15 -0.87 -29.78
N LEU A 93 9.26 -2.13 -29.36
CA LEU A 93 8.12 -3.02 -29.13
C LEU A 93 7.14 -2.41 -28.11
N PHE A 94 7.63 -1.92 -26.97
CA PHE A 94 6.76 -1.29 -25.97
C PHE A 94 6.12 0.00 -26.47
N SER A 95 6.82 0.78 -27.29
CA SER A 95 6.24 1.95 -27.96
C SER A 95 5.11 1.54 -28.92
N LYS A 96 5.28 0.47 -29.69
CA LYS A 96 4.26 -0.07 -30.60
C LYS A 96 3.05 -0.66 -29.86
N VAL A 97 3.25 -1.27 -28.70
CA VAL A 97 2.16 -1.74 -27.83
C VAL A 97 1.37 -0.55 -27.28
N ARG A 98 2.07 0.48 -26.79
CA ARG A 98 1.43 1.69 -26.26
C ARG A 98 0.64 2.46 -27.33
N SER A 99 1.17 2.55 -28.54
CA SER A 99 0.47 3.17 -29.66
C SER A 99 -0.71 2.32 -30.16
N GLY A 100 -0.73 1.03 -29.83
CA GLY A 100 -1.77 0.07 -30.22
C GLY A 100 -1.53 -0.59 -31.57
N GLN A 101 -0.33 -0.43 -32.15
CA GLN A 101 0.10 -1.15 -33.35
C GLN A 101 0.31 -2.64 -33.07
N VAL A 102 0.75 -2.98 -31.86
CA VAL A 102 0.84 -4.36 -31.37
C VAL A 102 -0.35 -4.63 -30.46
N ARG A 103 -1.18 -5.61 -30.84
CA ARG A 103 -2.41 -5.97 -30.12
C ARG A 103 -2.20 -7.01 -29.02
N VAL A 104 -1.21 -7.88 -29.19
CA VAL A 104 -0.90 -8.97 -28.25
C VAL A 104 0.59 -8.91 -27.91
N LEU A 105 0.89 -8.91 -26.62
CA LEU A 105 2.25 -8.92 -26.10
C LEU A 105 2.43 -10.12 -25.18
N ILE A 106 3.38 -10.99 -25.50
CA ILE A 106 3.73 -12.16 -24.70
C ILE A 106 5.13 -11.97 -24.14
N GLY A 107 5.30 -12.18 -22.84
CA GLY A 107 6.60 -12.03 -22.19
C GLY A 107 6.68 -12.77 -20.87
N SER A 108 7.89 -13.15 -20.47
CA SER A 108 8.13 -13.79 -19.17
C SER A 108 8.14 -12.77 -18.04
N THR A 109 7.80 -13.20 -16.83
CA THR A 109 7.80 -12.33 -15.64
C THR A 109 9.15 -11.66 -15.41
N ALA A 110 10.26 -12.37 -15.66
CA ALA A 110 11.60 -11.80 -15.52
C ALA A 110 11.87 -10.66 -16.53
N LYS A 111 11.46 -10.83 -17.80
CA LYS A 111 11.66 -9.80 -18.84
C LYS A 111 10.64 -8.65 -18.74
N MET A 112 9.49 -8.91 -18.15
CA MET A 112 8.40 -7.95 -17.98
C MET A 112 8.40 -7.29 -16.58
N GLY A 113 9.22 -7.78 -15.64
CA GLY A 113 9.21 -7.42 -14.23
C GLY A 113 9.80 -6.04 -13.92
N ALA A 114 10.76 -5.53 -14.69
CA ALA A 114 11.34 -4.20 -14.46
C ALA A 114 11.39 -3.38 -15.76
N GLY A 115 10.93 -2.12 -15.69
CA GLY A 115 11.12 -1.15 -16.78
C GLY A 115 10.15 -1.22 -17.98
N THR A 116 9.09 -2.04 -17.91
CA THR A 116 8.09 -2.17 -18.99
C THR A 116 6.97 -1.13 -18.88
N ASN A 117 6.94 -0.19 -19.83
CA ASN A 117 5.93 0.86 -19.92
C ASN A 117 5.05 0.65 -21.17
N CYS A 118 4.03 -0.20 -21.03
CA CYS A 118 3.11 -0.62 -22.10
C CYS A 118 1.64 -0.60 -21.63
N GLN A 119 1.28 0.32 -20.74
CA GLN A 119 0.14 0.18 -19.83
C GLN A 119 -1.15 0.88 -20.33
N ASP A 120 -1.02 1.81 -21.27
CA ASP A 120 -2.08 2.76 -21.66
C ASP A 120 -3.31 2.13 -22.34
N LYS A 121 -3.17 0.94 -22.95
CA LYS A 121 -4.21 0.31 -23.80
C LYS A 121 -4.45 -1.17 -23.49
N LEU A 122 -4.07 -1.63 -22.30
CA LEU A 122 -4.24 -3.03 -21.93
C LEU A 122 -5.71 -3.29 -21.54
N ILE A 123 -6.30 -4.36 -22.10
CA ILE A 123 -7.68 -4.76 -21.81
C ILE A 123 -7.77 -6.11 -21.09
N ALA A 124 -6.87 -7.03 -21.43
CA ALA A 124 -6.83 -8.36 -20.84
C ALA A 124 -5.39 -8.74 -20.44
N LEU A 125 -5.25 -9.36 -19.27
CA LEU A 125 -4.01 -9.97 -18.78
C LEU A 125 -4.23 -11.48 -18.70
N HIS A 126 -3.34 -12.25 -19.33
CA HIS A 126 -3.39 -13.71 -19.38
C HIS A 126 -2.20 -14.30 -18.63
N ASP A 127 -2.44 -14.80 -17.42
CA ASP A 127 -1.48 -15.51 -16.60
C ASP A 127 -1.50 -17.00 -16.95
N ALA A 128 -0.50 -17.45 -17.71
CA ALA A 128 -0.36 -18.85 -18.12
C ALA A 128 0.23 -19.76 -17.03
N ASP A 129 0.94 -19.18 -16.05
CA ASP A 129 1.65 -19.90 -15.00
C ASP A 129 1.43 -19.26 -13.62
N CYS A 130 1.45 -20.08 -12.58
CA CYS A 130 1.47 -19.63 -11.18
C CYS A 130 2.92 -19.37 -10.73
N PRO A 131 3.31 -18.13 -10.40
CA PRO A 131 4.65 -17.85 -9.91
C PRO A 131 4.81 -18.22 -8.43
N TRP A 132 6.04 -18.46 -8.00
CA TRP A 132 6.36 -18.88 -6.63
C TRP A 132 6.27 -17.78 -5.56
N ARG A 133 6.12 -16.52 -5.97
CA ARG A 133 6.13 -15.34 -5.11
C ARG A 133 4.87 -14.50 -5.33
N PRO A 134 4.13 -14.15 -4.26
CA PRO A 134 2.97 -13.26 -4.38
C PRO A 134 3.29 -11.91 -5.02
N SER A 135 4.50 -11.38 -4.77
CA SER A 135 4.98 -10.13 -5.38
C SER A 135 4.96 -10.14 -6.90
N ASP A 136 5.21 -11.30 -7.51
CA ASP A 136 5.24 -11.43 -8.96
C ASP A 136 3.83 -11.30 -9.53
N LEU A 137 2.81 -11.93 -8.90
CA LEU A 137 1.40 -11.75 -9.28
C LEU A 137 0.92 -10.31 -9.08
N ALA A 138 1.22 -9.71 -7.93
CA ALA A 138 0.90 -8.31 -7.66
C ALA A 138 1.57 -7.37 -8.68
N GLN A 139 2.82 -7.67 -9.06
CA GLN A 139 3.54 -6.92 -10.07
C GLN A 139 2.93 -7.08 -11.48
N ARG A 140 2.46 -8.28 -11.85
CA ARG A 140 1.74 -8.54 -13.10
C ARG A 140 0.39 -7.80 -13.13
N LEU A 141 -0.41 -7.91 -12.08
CA LEU A 141 -1.66 -7.17 -11.90
C LEU A 141 -1.46 -5.66 -12.02
N GLY A 142 -0.42 -5.15 -11.35
CA GLY A 142 -0.03 -3.75 -11.42
C GLY A 142 0.46 -3.33 -12.81
N ARG A 143 0.53 -4.20 -13.83
CA ARG A 143 0.76 -3.77 -15.22
C ARG A 143 -0.51 -3.37 -15.94
N ILE A 144 -1.65 -3.95 -15.57
CA ILE A 144 -2.92 -3.71 -16.25
C ILE A 144 -3.82 -2.77 -15.44
N VAL A 145 -3.85 -2.95 -14.10
CA VAL A 145 -4.61 -2.10 -13.18
C VAL A 145 -3.75 -0.90 -12.77
N ARG A 146 -3.77 0.18 -13.56
CA ARG A 146 -3.06 1.42 -13.25
C ARG A 146 -3.80 2.66 -13.73
N GLN A 147 -3.57 3.76 -13.01
CA GLN A 147 -3.95 5.09 -13.47
C GLN A 147 -3.25 5.40 -14.81
N GLY A 148 -4.03 5.81 -15.81
CA GLY A 148 -3.55 6.11 -17.16
C GLY A 148 -3.89 5.07 -18.22
N ASN A 149 -4.43 3.91 -17.85
CA ASN A 149 -5.05 3.01 -18.82
C ASN A 149 -6.34 3.64 -19.37
N GLN A 150 -6.53 3.60 -20.69
CA GLN A 150 -7.69 4.18 -21.38
C GLN A 150 -8.95 3.32 -21.24
N ASN A 151 -8.80 2.05 -20.86
CA ASN A 151 -9.93 1.15 -20.61
C ASN A 151 -10.41 1.30 -19.15
N PRO A 152 -11.71 1.52 -18.92
CA PRO A 152 -12.26 1.67 -17.56
C PRO A 152 -12.26 0.34 -16.78
N GLU A 153 -12.38 -0.77 -17.49
CA GLU A 153 -12.40 -2.12 -16.93
C GLU A 153 -11.36 -2.97 -17.66
N VAL A 154 -10.78 -3.93 -16.91
CA VAL A 154 -9.76 -4.84 -17.42
C VAL A 154 -10.04 -6.25 -16.93
N GLU A 155 -9.78 -7.23 -17.79
CA GLU A 155 -10.02 -8.64 -17.51
C GLU A 155 -8.71 -9.35 -17.17
N ILE A 156 -8.73 -10.18 -16.13
CA ILE A 156 -7.56 -10.96 -15.71
C ILE A 156 -7.93 -12.44 -15.79
N PHE A 157 -7.33 -13.13 -16.74
CA PHE A 157 -7.49 -14.55 -16.95
C PHE A 157 -6.31 -15.29 -16.34
N ARG A 158 -6.58 -16.18 -15.39
CA ARG A 158 -5.58 -17.09 -14.81
C ARG A 158 -5.91 -18.49 -15.25
N TYR A 159 -4.95 -19.11 -15.94
CA TYR A 159 -5.08 -20.49 -16.38
C TYR A 159 -4.57 -21.43 -15.31
N VAL A 160 -5.30 -22.51 -15.11
CA VAL A 160 -5.08 -23.48 -14.05
C VAL A 160 -5.41 -24.83 -14.66
N THR A 161 -4.54 -25.82 -14.45
CA THR A 161 -4.83 -27.17 -14.92
C THR A 161 -5.40 -28.00 -13.78
N GLU A 162 -6.59 -28.56 -13.97
CA GLU A 162 -7.22 -29.45 -13.00
C GLU A 162 -6.34 -30.68 -12.71
N ASN A 163 -6.34 -31.12 -11.45
CA ASN A 163 -5.58 -32.27 -10.96
C ASN A 163 -4.06 -32.18 -11.16
N THR A 164 -3.52 -30.96 -11.17
CA THR A 164 -2.07 -30.73 -11.30
C THR A 164 -1.47 -30.08 -10.04
N PHE A 165 -0.14 -29.93 -10.08
CA PHE A 165 0.63 -29.27 -9.03
C PHE A 165 0.29 -27.77 -8.87
N ASP A 166 -0.50 -27.19 -9.78
CA ASP A 166 -0.98 -25.80 -9.68
C ASP A 166 -1.73 -25.54 -8.36
N ALA A 167 -2.52 -26.50 -7.88
CA ALA A 167 -3.22 -26.39 -6.59
C ALA A 167 -2.26 -26.15 -5.42
N TYR A 168 -1.11 -26.83 -5.44
CA TYR A 168 -0.07 -26.68 -4.43
C TYR A 168 0.64 -25.33 -4.56
N LEU A 169 0.93 -24.89 -5.79
CA LEU A 169 1.57 -23.59 -6.04
C LEU A 169 0.71 -22.43 -5.54
N TYR A 170 -0.59 -22.43 -5.85
CA TYR A 170 -1.51 -21.42 -5.38
C TYR A 170 -1.71 -21.46 -3.86
N GLN A 171 -1.73 -22.65 -3.24
CA GLN A 171 -1.72 -22.77 -1.77
C GLN A 171 -0.48 -22.12 -1.13
N LEU A 172 0.69 -22.31 -1.75
CA LEU A 172 1.95 -21.78 -1.26
C LEU A 172 1.98 -20.25 -1.39
N VAL A 173 1.47 -19.71 -2.50
CA VAL A 173 1.31 -18.27 -2.72
C VAL A 173 0.32 -17.67 -1.71
N GLU A 174 -0.83 -18.32 -1.50
CA GLU A 174 -1.85 -17.91 -0.53
C GLU A 174 -1.26 -17.79 0.88
N ASN A 175 -0.54 -18.81 1.35
CA ASN A 175 0.07 -18.81 2.68
C ASN A 175 1.11 -17.69 2.85
N LYS A 176 1.91 -17.44 1.81
CA LYS A 176 2.88 -16.33 1.82
C LYS A 176 2.17 -14.97 1.85
N GLN A 177 1.09 -14.80 1.08
CA GLN A 177 0.32 -13.56 1.04
C GLN A 177 -0.33 -13.26 2.40
N LYS A 178 -0.96 -14.26 3.04
CA LYS A 178 -1.54 -14.14 4.39
C LYS A 178 -0.52 -13.65 5.41
N PHE A 179 0.68 -14.23 5.40
CA PHE A 179 1.76 -13.78 6.28
C PHE A 179 2.18 -12.33 6.02
N ILE A 180 2.31 -11.93 4.75
CA ILE A 180 2.65 -10.55 4.38
C ILE A 180 1.55 -9.58 4.82
N ALA A 181 0.28 -9.91 4.60
CA ALA A 181 -0.86 -9.08 4.98
C ALA A 181 -0.94 -8.85 6.51
N GLN A 182 -0.63 -9.87 7.30
CA GLN A 182 -0.54 -9.75 8.77
C GLN A 182 0.54 -8.76 9.21
N ILE A 183 1.71 -8.77 8.55
CA ILE A 183 2.77 -7.80 8.84
C ILE A 183 2.33 -6.38 8.44
N MET A 184 1.76 -6.21 7.25
CA MET A 184 1.39 -4.91 6.69
C MET A 184 0.31 -4.19 7.51
N THR A 185 -0.57 -4.94 8.18
CA THR A 185 -1.66 -4.35 8.98
C THR A 185 -1.22 -3.86 10.35
N SER A 186 0.01 -4.17 10.81
CA SER A 186 0.60 -3.73 12.10
C SER A 186 -0.30 -3.88 13.33
N LYS A 187 -1.37 -4.68 13.25
CA LYS A 187 -2.19 -5.04 14.39
C LYS A 187 -1.44 -6.19 15.06
N ALA A 188 -0.97 -5.98 16.30
CA ALA A 188 -0.62 -7.08 17.22
C ALA A 188 -1.71 -8.16 17.10
N PRO A 189 -1.42 -9.48 17.24
CA PRO A 189 -2.29 -10.58 16.83
C PRO A 189 -3.65 -10.51 17.52
N ALA A 190 -4.48 -9.62 17.01
CA ALA A 190 -5.81 -9.36 17.48
C ALA A 190 -6.56 -10.52 16.89
N ARG A 191 -7.25 -11.24 17.76
CA ARG A 191 -8.05 -12.43 17.48
C ARG A 191 -9.27 -12.13 16.59
N ILE A 192 -9.17 -11.09 15.76
CA ILE A 192 -10.08 -10.57 14.76
C ILE A 192 -9.18 -9.93 13.68
N ALA A 193 -8.53 -10.77 12.87
CA ALA A 193 -7.98 -10.36 11.59
C ALA A 193 -9.16 -10.41 10.60
N ASP A 194 -9.61 -9.25 10.13
CA ASP A 194 -10.44 -9.17 8.93
C ASP A 194 -9.55 -9.58 7.75
N ASP A 195 -9.51 -10.89 7.52
CA ASP A 195 -8.73 -11.57 6.49
C ASP A 195 -9.49 -11.49 5.15
N VAL A 196 -9.81 -10.29 4.71
CA VAL A 196 -10.43 -10.05 3.39
C VAL A 196 -9.45 -9.28 2.51
N ASP A 197 -8.25 -9.84 2.34
CA ASP A 197 -7.44 -9.48 1.18
C ASP A 197 -8.10 -10.11 -0.04
N GLU A 198 -8.69 -9.28 -0.90
CA GLU A 198 -9.36 -9.65 -2.15
C GLU A 198 -8.46 -10.53 -3.03
N THR A 199 -7.13 -10.35 -2.93
CA THR A 199 -6.16 -11.18 -3.66
C THR A 199 -6.02 -12.59 -3.08
N ALA A 200 -6.12 -12.76 -1.76
CA ALA A 200 -6.07 -14.07 -1.12
C ALA A 200 -7.32 -14.90 -1.42
N LEU A 201 -8.50 -14.27 -1.45
CA LEU A 201 -9.76 -14.90 -1.82
C LEU A 201 -9.69 -15.52 -3.23
N SER A 202 -9.16 -14.75 -4.18
CA SER A 202 -8.99 -15.18 -5.57
C SER A 202 -8.05 -16.40 -5.70
N TYR A 203 -7.01 -16.52 -4.87
CA TYR A 203 -6.12 -17.69 -4.89
C TYR A 203 -6.77 -18.94 -4.32
N SER A 204 -7.63 -18.80 -3.30
CA SER A 204 -8.39 -19.91 -2.75
C SER A 204 -9.38 -20.49 -3.76
N GLU A 205 -10.07 -19.62 -4.53
CA GLU A 205 -10.97 -20.03 -5.62
C GLU A 205 -10.21 -20.78 -6.72
N ILE A 206 -9.07 -20.24 -7.15
CA ILE A 206 -8.20 -20.88 -8.15
C ILE A 206 -7.70 -22.24 -7.66
N LYS A 207 -7.28 -22.36 -6.40
CA LYS A 207 -6.87 -23.63 -5.81
C LYS A 207 -8.03 -24.63 -5.83
N ALA A 208 -9.25 -24.19 -5.50
CA ALA A 208 -10.43 -25.05 -5.48
C ALA A 208 -10.73 -25.61 -6.88
N LEU A 209 -10.65 -24.76 -7.93
CA LEU A 209 -10.74 -25.20 -9.32
C LEU A 209 -9.64 -26.20 -9.69
N ALA A 210 -8.38 -25.93 -9.30
CA ALA A 210 -7.25 -26.83 -9.58
C ALA A 210 -7.43 -28.23 -8.99
N THR A 211 -8.12 -28.36 -7.86
CA THR A 211 -8.34 -29.67 -7.22
C THR A 211 -9.42 -30.53 -7.89
N GLY A 212 -10.21 -29.96 -8.81
CA GLY A 212 -11.28 -30.69 -9.52
C GLY A 212 -12.41 -31.22 -8.62
N ASN A 213 -12.43 -30.87 -7.33
CA ASN A 213 -13.44 -31.32 -6.38
C ASN A 213 -14.44 -30.19 -6.07
N PRO A 214 -15.71 -30.29 -6.52
CA PRO A 214 -16.73 -29.26 -6.28
C PRO A 214 -16.96 -28.92 -4.81
N LEU A 215 -16.75 -29.90 -3.91
CA LEU A 215 -16.92 -29.70 -2.47
C LEU A 215 -15.90 -28.71 -1.88
N ILE A 216 -14.74 -28.56 -2.52
CA ILE A 216 -13.71 -27.60 -2.08
C ILE A 216 -14.14 -26.17 -2.44
N ILE A 217 -14.76 -25.97 -3.60
CA ILE A 217 -15.34 -24.68 -4.01
C ILE A 217 -16.49 -24.31 -3.06
N GLU A 218 -17.39 -25.26 -2.80
CA GLU A 218 -18.50 -25.06 -1.87
C GLU A 218 -18.00 -24.70 -0.47
N LYS A 219 -17.00 -25.43 0.04
CA LYS A 219 -16.38 -25.12 1.33
C LYS A 219 -15.76 -23.72 1.33
N CYS A 220 -15.03 -23.32 0.29
CA CYS A 220 -14.47 -21.97 0.18
C CYS A 220 -15.56 -20.90 0.22
N ASN A 221 -16.65 -21.07 -0.52
CA ASN A 221 -17.78 -20.14 -0.50
C ASN A 221 -18.43 -20.06 0.88
N LEU A 222 -18.63 -21.20 1.54
CA LEU A 222 -19.17 -21.26 2.90
C LEU A 222 -18.23 -20.62 3.93
N ASP A 223 -16.92 -20.82 3.82
CA ASP A 223 -15.93 -20.20 4.71
C ASP A 223 -15.99 -18.66 4.59
N VAL A 224 -16.16 -18.12 3.36
CA VAL A 224 -16.36 -16.67 3.12
C VAL A 224 -17.65 -16.17 3.75
N GLU A 225 -18.75 -16.90 3.57
CA GLU A 225 -20.05 -16.53 4.12
C GLU A 225 -20.05 -16.55 5.65
N VAL A 226 -19.45 -17.58 6.26
CA VAL A 226 -19.27 -17.69 7.72
C VAL A 226 -18.43 -16.52 8.24
N SER A 227 -17.35 -16.15 7.55
CA SER A 227 -16.53 -14.99 7.93
C SER A 227 -17.34 -13.70 7.93
N LYS A 228 -18.09 -13.45 6.85
CA LYS A 228 -18.99 -12.29 6.72
C LYS A 228 -20.04 -12.26 7.84
N LEU A 229 -20.67 -13.39 8.14
CA LEU A 229 -21.68 -13.49 9.20
C LEU A 229 -21.08 -13.22 10.59
N ASN A 230 -19.87 -13.73 10.86
CA ASN A 230 -19.17 -13.46 12.10
C ASN A 230 -18.85 -11.97 12.27
N MET A 231 -18.43 -11.30 11.19
CA MET A 231 -18.19 -9.85 11.18
C MET A 231 -19.47 -9.07 11.52
N LEU A 232 -20.58 -9.40 10.84
CA LEU A 232 -21.89 -8.78 11.09
C LEU A 232 -22.37 -9.00 12.53
N LYS A 233 -22.19 -10.21 13.05
CA LYS A 233 -22.51 -10.55 14.44
C LYS A 233 -21.69 -9.73 15.43
N ALA A 234 -20.37 -9.62 15.21
CA ALA A 234 -19.49 -8.83 16.07
C ALA A 234 -19.88 -7.34 16.06
N ASN A 235 -20.19 -6.77 14.89
CA ASN A 235 -20.68 -5.40 14.78
C ASN A 235 -21.99 -5.21 15.55
N HIS A 236 -22.97 -6.10 15.33
CA HIS A 236 -24.25 -6.05 16.05
C HIS A 236 -24.06 -6.12 17.57
N LEU A 237 -23.22 -7.02 18.07
CA LEU A 237 -22.92 -7.13 19.50
C LEU A 237 -22.26 -5.86 20.04
N ASN A 238 -21.28 -5.29 19.33
CA ASN A 238 -20.63 -4.05 19.73
C ASN A 238 -21.62 -2.88 19.79
N GLN A 239 -22.52 -2.76 18.82
CA GLN A 239 -23.60 -1.77 18.84
C GLN A 239 -24.51 -1.98 20.04
N ARG A 240 -24.91 -3.23 20.32
CA ARG A 240 -25.78 -3.55 21.44
C ARG A 240 -25.12 -3.20 22.78
N PHE A 241 -23.87 -3.57 22.99
CA PHE A 241 -23.13 -3.21 24.21
C PHE A 241 -22.92 -1.70 24.36
N ALA A 242 -22.69 -0.99 23.26
CA ALA A 242 -22.59 0.48 23.28
C ALA A 242 -23.92 1.10 23.73
N LEU A 243 -25.04 0.64 23.18
CA LEU A 243 -26.38 1.09 23.56
C LEU A 243 -26.72 0.72 25.01
N GLU A 244 -26.40 -0.50 25.46
CA GLU A 244 -26.59 -0.93 26.84
C GLU A 244 -25.81 -0.04 27.81
N ASN A 245 -24.57 0.32 27.50
CA ASN A 245 -23.77 1.23 28.34
C ASN A 245 -24.36 2.65 28.39
N LEU A 246 -24.86 3.16 27.25
CA LEU A 246 -25.54 4.45 27.21
C LEU A 246 -26.79 4.44 28.09
N VAL A 247 -27.64 3.42 27.96
CA VAL A 247 -28.93 3.33 28.68
C VAL A 247 -28.75 3.04 30.16
N LEU A 248 -27.84 2.14 30.54
CA LEU A 248 -27.71 1.68 31.92
C LEU A 248 -26.80 2.56 32.78
N ARG A 249 -25.82 3.23 32.18
CA ARG A 249 -24.82 4.03 32.92
C ARG A 249 -24.88 5.51 32.57
N LYS A 250 -24.73 5.84 31.30
CA LYS A 250 -24.52 7.24 30.89
C LYS A 250 -25.78 8.09 31.07
N TYR A 251 -26.90 7.69 30.47
CA TYR A 251 -28.14 8.47 30.53
C TYR A 251 -28.68 8.64 31.95
N PRO A 252 -28.71 7.62 32.84
CA PRO A 252 -29.15 7.83 34.21
C PRO A 252 -28.26 8.81 34.99
N ALA A 253 -26.94 8.74 34.80
CA ALA A 253 -26.01 9.68 35.43
C ALA A 253 -26.20 11.11 34.91
N ASP A 254 -26.36 11.27 33.59
CA ASP A 254 -26.60 12.57 32.96
C ASP A 254 -27.96 13.15 33.39
N ILE A 255 -29.02 12.33 33.46
CA ILE A 255 -30.35 12.74 33.95
C ILE A 255 -30.26 13.19 35.40
N ALA A 256 -29.60 12.42 36.28
CA ALA A 256 -29.45 12.79 37.68
C ALA A 256 -28.72 14.14 37.83
N LYS A 257 -27.60 14.30 37.13
CA LYS A 257 -26.82 15.54 37.12
C LYS A 257 -27.61 16.73 36.59
N LEU A 258 -28.34 16.55 35.48
CA LEU A 258 -29.15 17.62 34.88
C LEU A 258 -30.36 17.97 35.75
N THR A 259 -30.98 16.99 36.40
CA THR A 259 -32.11 17.22 37.31
C THR A 259 -31.67 18.01 38.54
N GLU A 260 -30.49 17.69 39.10
CA GLU A 260 -29.90 18.45 40.19
C GLU A 260 -29.56 19.89 39.76
N ALA A 261 -28.99 20.06 38.57
CA ALA A 261 -28.70 21.38 38.01
C ALA A 261 -29.98 22.21 37.79
N ILE A 262 -31.05 21.61 37.25
CA ILE A 262 -32.35 22.28 37.07
C ILE A 262 -32.90 22.73 38.42
N ALA A 263 -32.93 21.85 39.43
CA ALA A 263 -33.42 22.21 40.76
C ALA A 263 -32.57 23.33 41.40
N GLY A 264 -31.26 23.36 41.16
CA GLY A 264 -30.39 24.47 41.54
C GLY A 264 -30.77 25.77 40.84
N TYR A 265 -30.90 25.74 39.51
CA TYR A 265 -31.26 26.91 38.72
C TYR A 265 -32.66 27.44 39.02
N GLU A 266 -33.63 26.58 39.36
CA GLU A 266 -34.96 27.02 39.79
C GLU A 266 -34.89 27.84 41.08
N LYS A 267 -34.10 27.41 42.07
CA LYS A 267 -33.84 28.17 43.30
C LYS A 267 -33.11 29.48 43.01
N ASP A 268 -32.16 29.46 42.09
CA ASP A 268 -31.44 30.67 41.66
C ASP A 268 -32.37 31.67 40.98
N VAL A 269 -33.32 31.19 40.16
CA VAL A 269 -34.34 32.04 39.51
C VAL A 269 -35.27 32.66 40.55
N GLU A 270 -35.70 31.92 41.56
CA GLU A 270 -36.49 32.48 42.68
C GLU A 270 -35.70 33.54 43.46
N THR A 271 -34.44 33.26 43.77
CA THR A 271 -33.54 34.20 44.46
C THR A 271 -33.32 35.47 43.64
N ALA A 272 -33.15 35.33 42.32
CA ALA A 272 -33.01 36.46 41.39
C ALA A 272 -34.29 37.29 41.25
N LYS A 273 -35.48 36.66 41.30
CA LYS A 273 -36.77 37.36 41.32
C LYS A 273 -36.99 38.13 42.62
N ALA A 274 -36.61 37.55 43.76
CA ALA A 274 -36.68 38.21 45.06
C ALA A 274 -35.71 39.41 45.18
N HIS A 275 -34.60 39.38 44.43
CA HIS A 275 -33.57 40.44 44.41
C HIS A 275 -33.38 41.00 42.98
N PRO A 276 -34.36 41.72 42.42
CA PRO A 276 -34.33 42.19 41.04
C PRO A 276 -33.15 43.13 40.79
N LYS A 277 -32.57 43.05 39.59
CA LYS A 277 -31.49 43.96 39.18
C LYS A 277 -32.12 45.33 38.84
N PRO A 278 -31.61 46.46 39.35
CA PRO A 278 -32.13 47.76 38.98
C PRO A 278 -31.69 48.08 37.55
N ALA A 279 -32.49 48.88 36.83
CA ALA A 279 -32.17 49.33 35.48
C ALA A 279 -30.95 50.29 35.47
N GLU A 280 -30.74 51.04 36.55
CA GLU A 280 -29.59 51.93 36.75
C GLU A 280 -29.05 51.83 38.19
N GLY A 281 -27.72 51.83 38.35
CA GLY A 281 -27.04 51.79 39.64
C GLY A 281 -26.56 50.41 40.12
N PHE A 282 -25.82 50.39 41.23
CA PHE A 282 -25.28 49.20 41.90
C PHE A 282 -25.99 49.04 43.25
N ILE A 283 -26.65 47.90 43.49
CA ILE A 283 -27.41 47.65 44.75
C ILE A 283 -26.48 47.56 45.97
N GLY A 284 -25.20 47.27 45.73
CA GLY A 284 -24.23 47.00 46.75
C GLY A 284 -23.91 45.52 46.86
N MET A 285 -22.74 45.22 47.43
CA MET A 285 -22.26 43.86 47.67
C MET A 285 -21.72 43.77 49.09
N GLU A 286 -22.02 42.69 49.78
CA GLU A 286 -21.44 42.39 51.07
C GLU A 286 -20.16 41.57 50.86
N ILE A 287 -19.03 42.07 51.35
CA ILE A 287 -17.73 41.40 51.25
C ILE A 287 -17.13 41.32 52.66
N LYS A 288 -16.84 40.10 53.15
CA LYS A 288 -16.32 39.82 54.50
C LYS A 288 -17.08 40.58 55.62
N GLY A 289 -18.42 40.65 55.52
CA GLY A 289 -19.27 41.33 56.51
C GLY A 289 -19.36 42.86 56.39
N THR A 290 -18.75 43.46 55.37
CA THR A 290 -18.84 44.91 55.10
C THR A 290 -19.68 45.16 53.84
N HIS A 291 -20.69 46.03 53.93
CA HIS A 291 -21.56 46.39 52.81
C HIS A 291 -20.96 47.54 51.99
N TYR A 292 -20.70 47.30 50.70
CA TYR A 292 -20.18 48.30 49.77
C TYR A 292 -21.27 48.74 48.81
N SER A 293 -21.65 50.02 48.83
CA SER A 293 -22.66 50.61 47.93
C SER A 293 -22.11 51.09 46.58
N GLU A 294 -20.78 51.19 46.44
CA GLU A 294 -20.12 51.62 45.20
C GLU A 294 -19.37 50.49 44.51
N LYS A 295 -19.47 50.44 43.17
CA LYS A 295 -18.88 49.38 42.33
C LYS A 295 -17.35 49.33 42.42
N GLU A 296 -16.68 50.49 42.48
CA GLU A 296 -15.22 50.54 42.57
C GLU A 296 -14.69 50.07 43.93
N ALA A 297 -15.37 50.45 45.02
CA ALA A 297 -14.99 50.04 46.37
C ALA A 297 -15.22 48.53 46.57
N ALA A 298 -16.36 48.01 46.09
CA ALA A 298 -16.65 46.58 46.09
C ALA A 298 -15.62 45.80 45.26
N GLY A 299 -15.26 46.28 44.07
CA GLY A 299 -14.25 45.65 43.22
C GLY A 299 -12.87 45.57 43.87
N ARG A 300 -12.41 46.66 44.51
CA ARG A 300 -11.14 46.68 45.26
C ARG A 300 -11.15 45.71 46.45
N ALA A 301 -12.27 45.62 47.16
CA ALA A 301 -12.42 44.69 48.27
C ALA A 301 -12.42 43.22 47.83
N VAL A 302 -13.03 42.89 46.68
CA VAL A 302 -12.93 41.54 46.08
C VAL A 302 -11.49 41.22 45.68
N ILE A 303 -10.81 42.14 44.98
CA ILE A 303 -9.41 41.92 44.55
C ILE A 303 -8.51 41.68 45.77
N ASN A 304 -8.59 42.52 46.80
CA ASN A 304 -7.82 42.35 48.03
C ASN A 304 -8.13 41.01 48.72
N ALA A 305 -9.40 40.62 48.78
CA ALA A 305 -9.80 39.33 49.35
C ALA A 305 -9.29 38.14 48.52
N CYS A 306 -9.14 38.28 47.21
CA CYS A 306 -8.53 37.27 46.34
C CYS A 306 -7.00 37.19 46.49
N THR A 307 -6.30 38.32 46.70
CA THR A 307 -4.84 38.35 46.89
C THR A 307 -4.40 37.68 48.20
N GLU A 308 -5.29 37.60 49.18
CA GLU A 308 -5.04 36.93 50.47
C GLU A 308 -5.26 35.40 50.42
N LEU A 309 -5.71 34.85 49.30
CA LEU A 309 -5.95 33.42 49.15
C LEU A 309 -4.64 32.65 48.96
N GLN A 310 -4.28 31.83 49.95
CA GLN A 310 -3.07 31.00 49.93
C GLN A 310 -3.34 29.50 49.66
N GLY A 311 -4.60 29.12 49.39
CA GLY A 311 -5.02 27.72 49.27
C GLY A 311 -5.99 27.47 48.11
N SER A 312 -6.13 26.21 47.71
CA SER A 312 -7.00 25.76 46.61
C SER A 312 -8.48 25.59 47.01
N ASP A 313 -8.81 25.78 48.29
CA ASP A 313 -10.17 25.62 48.81
C ASP A 313 -11.01 26.89 48.56
N PRO A 314 -12.31 26.76 48.24
CA PRO A 314 -13.17 27.91 48.03
C PRO A 314 -13.33 28.73 49.32
N VAL A 315 -13.00 30.03 49.25
CA VAL A 315 -13.17 30.97 50.37
C VAL A 315 -14.40 31.84 50.11
N SER A 316 -15.33 31.83 51.07
CA SER A 316 -16.53 32.66 51.01
C SER A 316 -16.16 34.16 51.07
N LEU A 317 -16.53 34.90 50.02
CA LEU A 317 -16.30 36.34 49.90
C LEU A 317 -17.45 37.16 50.50
N GLY A 318 -18.68 36.63 50.51
CA GLY A 318 -19.87 37.31 51.04
C GLY A 318 -21.09 37.10 50.15
N HIS A 319 -22.00 38.07 50.07
CA HIS A 319 -23.26 37.93 49.33
C HIS A 319 -23.45 39.08 48.34
N TYR A 320 -23.92 38.74 47.14
CA TYR A 320 -24.35 39.69 46.13
C TYR A 320 -25.76 39.35 45.65
N ARG A 321 -26.72 40.23 45.89
CA ARG A 321 -28.14 40.03 45.50
C ARG A 321 -28.73 38.70 46.00
N GLY A 322 -28.38 38.31 47.23
CA GLY A 322 -28.80 37.03 47.83
C GLY A 322 -27.99 35.81 47.38
N PHE A 323 -27.10 35.93 46.41
CA PHE A 323 -26.21 34.85 45.99
C PHE A 323 -24.93 34.83 46.82
N PRO A 324 -24.56 33.69 47.42
CA PRO A 324 -23.26 33.54 48.06
C PRO A 324 -22.16 33.60 47.00
N CYS A 325 -21.17 34.46 47.23
CA CYS A 325 -20.00 34.60 46.39
C CYS A 325 -18.82 33.93 47.09
N ALA A 326 -18.11 33.07 46.38
CA ALA A 326 -16.87 32.46 46.84
C ALA A 326 -15.78 32.67 45.79
N ALA A 327 -14.54 32.84 46.25
CA ALA A 327 -13.36 32.84 45.39
C ALA A 327 -12.69 31.48 45.47
N LEU A 328 -12.25 30.99 44.31
CA LEU A 328 -11.50 29.74 44.16
C LEU A 328 -10.30 30.03 43.28
N LEU A 329 -9.11 29.63 43.72
CA LEU A 329 -7.93 29.59 42.85
C LEU A 329 -8.08 28.37 41.91
N PRO A 330 -8.14 28.56 40.59
CA PRO A 330 -8.21 27.44 39.66
C PRO A 330 -6.93 26.61 39.74
N ALA A 331 -7.08 25.31 39.97
CA ALA A 331 -5.96 24.37 39.96
C ALA A 331 -5.29 24.40 38.57
N GLY A 332 -4.10 24.99 38.48
CA GLY A 332 -3.29 25.05 37.25
C GLY A 332 -3.23 26.41 36.53
N ALA A 333 -3.67 27.52 37.14
CA ALA A 333 -3.32 28.84 36.62
C ALA A 333 -1.91 29.22 37.10
N ASP A 334 -0.90 28.80 36.34
CA ASP A 334 0.39 29.48 36.33
C ASP A 334 0.12 30.94 35.91
N PHE A 335 0.14 31.85 36.89
CA PHE A 335 0.28 33.26 36.60
C PHE A 335 1.69 33.44 36.00
N LEU A 336 1.75 33.95 34.77
CA LEU A 336 2.97 34.26 34.02
C LEU A 336 4.05 34.97 34.84
#